data_AF-A0A426VH58-F1
#
_entry.id   AF-A0A426VH58-F1
#
_cell.length_a   1.000
_cell.length_b   1.000
_cell.length_c   1.000
_cell.angle_alpha   90.00
_cell.angle_beta   90.00
_cell.angle_gamma   90.00
#
_symmetry.space_group_name_H-M   'P 1'
#
loop_
_entity.id
_entity.type
_entity.pdbx_description
1 polymer ?
#
loop_
_entity_poly.entity_id
_entity_poly.type
_entity_poly.pdbx_seq_one_letter_code
_entity_poly.pdbx_strand_id
1 'polypeptide(L)'
;MKHPKPDAPDTTRRNLLGLPLVGCLPLGGVSSLASGYTDDGATGPAPRATPAKADGPAPVRLALLIGNRAYPPPFDLPPVHKNVRDLRAVLEKRGFKVTSVVDQDPGNLRRAITQFAQQCQNAPADASVMFYYTGHGMQVEAENLLLGAGVNPSANEPVLLNGSLHFKRDVIDVLPKRPNGLTMTVIDACRTNLRAALQAGDGFNQVEAPVGCLIAFSTGAGKPAISPSVETANTFYTASLVKVLNTASDDITFSDMFRLVKTDVQNTMLNHPIAGIRQMAQFPFIAENVRTKIRLSLLASAQGAPVKFSSQDESALWQQIEASGWPVDLIKLSDDYLKRFPNSTLAGSAQVAREGADDAAKAMRRNDVRLFKSAFFPKAETGNPVWAEIRKAARGDKDAAARIARIYLRGEGVDRDTNRYEGWMQYAAALGNGIASYELAVYYRNLDQPVMAAQFETRARELAYTPPPTLDHNRK
;
A
#
# COMPACT_ATOMS: atom_id res chain seq x y z
N MET A 1 -23.81 67.79 29.93
CA MET A 1 -25.23 67.69 30.30
C MET A 1 -25.61 66.22 30.48
N LYS A 2 -25.95 65.86 31.73
CA LYS A 2 -26.80 64.75 32.23
C LYS A 2 -26.77 63.34 31.59
N HIS A 3 -26.23 62.37 32.36
CA HIS A 3 -26.79 61.01 32.57
C HIS A 3 -28.21 61.08 33.24
N PRO A 4 -29.04 60.01 33.43
CA PRO A 4 -28.76 58.54 33.45
C PRO A 4 -29.86 57.56 32.87
N LYS A 5 -29.46 56.29 32.61
CA LYS A 5 -30.02 54.95 33.00
C LYS A 5 -31.55 54.59 32.90
N PRO A 6 -31.99 53.32 33.18
CA PRO A 6 -32.81 52.46 32.27
C PRO A 6 -34.21 52.08 32.83
N ASP A 7 -35.01 51.28 32.12
CA ASP A 7 -36.08 50.45 32.73
C ASP A 7 -36.48 49.24 31.87
N ALA A 8 -36.79 48.14 32.56
CA ALA A 8 -37.40 46.90 32.07
C ALA A 8 -38.92 46.90 32.43
N PRO A 9 -39.56 45.73 32.59
CA PRO A 9 -40.30 44.93 31.61
C PRO A 9 -41.84 45.11 31.73
N ASP A 10 -42.63 44.57 30.79
CA ASP A 10 -44.06 44.37 31.05
C ASP A 10 -44.52 42.92 30.78
N THR A 11 -45.35 42.51 31.71
CA THR A 11 -45.95 41.22 32.00
C THR A 11 -47.40 41.24 31.52
N THR A 12 -47.89 40.10 31.00
CA THR A 12 -49.33 39.83 31.09
C THR A 12 -49.55 38.37 31.46
N ARG A 13 -50.00 38.19 32.71
CA ARG A 13 -50.53 36.95 33.31
C ARG A 13 -52.01 36.77 32.98
N ARG A 14 -52.44 35.50 32.95
CA ARG A 14 -53.66 34.86 33.52
C ARG A 14 -54.31 33.90 32.50
N ASN A 15 -54.86 32.74 32.84
CA ASN A 15 -54.78 31.83 33.99
C ASN A 15 -55.64 30.59 33.64
N LEU A 16 -55.19 29.41 34.08
CA LEU A 16 -55.94 28.28 34.69
C LEU A 16 -57.09 27.54 33.95
N LEU A 17 -56.92 26.21 33.82
CA LEU A 17 -57.76 25.08 34.31
C LEU A 17 -57.39 23.83 33.47
N GLY A 18 -57.16 22.60 33.96
CA GLY A 18 -57.12 21.99 35.29
C GLY A 18 -56.92 20.47 35.13
N LEU A 19 -55.96 19.90 35.88
CA LEU A 19 -55.92 18.60 36.62
C LEU A 19 -56.28 17.22 35.95
N PRO A 20 -55.89 16.07 36.57
CA PRO A 20 -55.33 14.87 35.92
C PRO A 20 -56.04 13.54 36.27
N LEU A 21 -55.60 12.42 35.68
CA LEU A 21 -55.82 11.03 36.13
C LEU A 21 -54.59 10.20 35.66
N VAL A 22 -53.76 9.54 36.48
CA VAL A 22 -53.91 8.39 37.42
C VAL A 22 -54.27 7.06 36.72
N GLY A 23 -53.40 6.05 36.91
CA GLY A 23 -53.63 4.63 36.59
C GLY A 23 -52.30 3.87 36.39
N CYS A 24 -51.55 3.53 37.44
CA CYS A 24 -51.54 2.25 38.20
C CYS A 24 -51.15 0.97 37.41
N LEU A 25 -50.04 0.37 37.87
CA LEU A 25 -49.51 -0.98 37.60
C LEU A 25 -50.49 -2.10 38.03
N PRO A 26 -50.24 -3.37 37.65
CA PRO A 26 -49.52 -4.23 38.61
C PRO A 26 -48.44 -5.15 38.00
N LEU A 27 -47.37 -5.29 38.80
CA LEU A 27 -46.55 -6.50 38.93
C LEU A 27 -47.34 -7.58 39.68
N GLY A 28 -47.16 -8.86 39.33
CA GLY A 28 -47.52 -9.97 40.20
C GLY A 28 -47.46 -11.33 39.49
N GLY A 29 -46.73 -12.28 40.08
CA GLY A 29 -46.91 -13.70 39.75
C GLY A 29 -45.67 -14.58 39.86
N VAL A 30 -45.06 -14.68 41.04
CA VAL A 30 -44.23 -15.84 41.42
C VAL A 30 -45.18 -17.00 41.73
N SER A 31 -44.94 -18.19 41.21
CA SER A 31 -45.47 -19.44 41.76
C SER A 31 -44.43 -20.55 41.65
N SER A 32 -44.10 -21.08 42.81
CA SER A 32 -43.29 -22.26 43.06
C SER A 32 -44.20 -23.42 43.46
N LEU A 33 -43.67 -24.64 43.31
CA LEU A 33 -44.13 -25.95 43.78
C LEU A 33 -45.09 -26.70 42.85
N ALA A 34 -44.63 -27.81 42.24
CA ALA A 34 -44.63 -29.11 42.91
C ALA A 34 -43.94 -30.18 42.06
N SER A 35 -43.42 -31.16 42.79
CA SER A 35 -42.67 -32.35 42.40
C SER A 35 -43.43 -33.27 41.44
N GLY A 36 -42.71 -33.84 40.47
CA GLY A 36 -43.17 -34.92 39.61
C GLY A 36 -41.97 -35.71 39.10
N TYR A 37 -41.50 -36.66 39.91
CA TYR A 37 -40.59 -37.73 39.50
C TYR A 37 -41.31 -38.62 38.49
N THR A 38 -40.83 -38.66 37.25
CA THR A 38 -40.87 -39.88 36.42
C THR A 38 -39.57 -39.96 35.64
N ASP A 39 -38.79 -40.95 36.02
CA ASP A 39 -37.68 -41.56 35.30
C ASP A 39 -38.20 -42.07 33.95
N ASP A 40 -37.59 -41.65 32.85
CA ASP A 40 -37.45 -42.47 31.63
C ASP A 40 -36.41 -41.83 30.70
N GLY A 41 -35.34 -42.58 30.48
CA GLY A 41 -34.18 -42.15 29.71
C GLY A 41 -34.42 -42.13 28.21
N ALA A 42 -33.95 -41.06 27.56
CA ALA A 42 -33.32 -41.09 26.24
C ALA A 42 -32.78 -39.69 25.92
N THR A 43 -31.47 -39.49 26.13
CA THR A 43 -30.74 -38.30 25.67
C THR A 43 -30.61 -38.33 24.14
N GLY A 44 -31.60 -37.78 23.45
CA GLY A 44 -31.48 -37.47 22.02
C GLY A 44 -30.48 -36.32 21.81
N PRO A 45 -29.59 -36.37 20.81
CA PRO A 45 -28.65 -35.29 20.56
C PRO A 45 -29.42 -34.03 20.15
N ALA A 46 -29.11 -32.89 20.78
CA ALA A 46 -29.60 -31.59 20.36
C ALA A 46 -29.34 -31.38 18.86
N PRO A 47 -30.28 -30.77 18.11
CA PRO A 47 -30.07 -30.52 16.69
C PRO A 47 -28.81 -29.66 16.53
N ARG A 48 -27.77 -30.24 15.92
CA ARG A 48 -26.59 -29.49 15.47
C ARG A 48 -27.10 -28.37 14.58
N ALA A 49 -26.94 -27.13 15.02
CA ALA A 49 -27.05 -25.98 14.15
C ALA A 49 -26.12 -26.24 12.96
N THR A 50 -26.71 -26.43 11.78
CA THR A 50 -25.97 -26.44 10.53
C THR A 50 -25.18 -25.14 10.46
N PRO A 51 -23.86 -25.17 10.22
CA PRO A 51 -23.12 -23.93 10.04
C PRO A 51 -23.77 -23.16 8.89
N ALA A 52 -24.16 -21.92 9.16
CA ALA A 52 -24.71 -21.04 8.15
C ALA A 52 -23.78 -21.06 6.93
N LYS A 53 -24.32 -21.47 5.79
CA LYS A 53 -23.63 -21.50 4.51
C LYS A 53 -23.17 -20.06 4.23
N ALA A 54 -21.86 -19.89 3.99
CA ALA A 54 -21.24 -18.59 3.82
C ALA A 54 -21.61 -18.00 2.45
N ASP A 55 -22.83 -17.47 2.33
CA ASP A 55 -23.45 -17.09 1.06
C ASP A 55 -23.25 -15.59 0.75
N GLY A 56 -22.02 -15.21 0.40
CA GLY A 56 -21.72 -13.94 -0.28
C GLY A 56 -21.04 -14.23 -1.62
N PRO A 57 -21.31 -13.45 -2.70
CA PRO A 57 -20.61 -13.63 -3.97
C PRO A 57 -19.10 -13.42 -3.77
N ALA A 58 -18.27 -14.25 -4.40
CA ALA A 58 -16.82 -14.16 -4.29
C ALA A 58 -16.31 -12.74 -4.64
N PRO A 59 -15.24 -12.24 -3.99
CA PRO A 59 -14.70 -10.93 -4.28
C PRO A 59 -14.36 -10.80 -5.77
N VAL A 60 -14.80 -9.71 -6.40
CA VAL A 60 -14.50 -9.47 -7.82
C VAL A 60 -13.02 -9.10 -7.94
N ARG A 61 -12.28 -9.87 -8.74
CA ARG A 61 -10.85 -9.66 -8.99
C ARG A 61 -10.59 -9.61 -10.49
N LEU A 62 -9.98 -8.53 -10.96
CA LEU A 62 -9.70 -8.30 -12.39
C LEU A 62 -8.21 -8.07 -12.59
N ALA A 63 -7.62 -8.66 -13.61
CA ALA A 63 -6.22 -8.41 -13.95
C ALA A 63 -6.00 -8.17 -15.45
N LEU A 64 -5.11 -7.23 -15.76
CA LEU A 64 -4.53 -7.03 -17.08
C LEU A 64 -3.02 -7.24 -16.99
N LEU A 65 -2.50 -8.20 -17.75
CA LEU A 65 -1.06 -8.44 -17.91
C LEU A 65 -0.63 -8.02 -19.30
N ILE A 66 0.38 -7.16 -19.37
CA ILE A 66 1.03 -6.74 -20.59
C ILE A 66 2.47 -7.29 -20.59
N GLY A 67 2.86 -7.97 -21.66
CA GLY A 67 4.21 -8.49 -21.83
C GLY A 67 4.79 -8.15 -23.19
N ASN A 68 5.82 -7.30 -23.24
CA ASN A 68 6.49 -6.94 -24.48
C ASN A 68 7.91 -7.50 -24.49
N ARG A 69 8.11 -8.52 -25.33
CA ARG A 69 9.37 -9.22 -25.61
C ARG A 69 10.00 -8.72 -26.90
N ALA A 70 9.17 -8.54 -27.93
CA ALA A 70 9.63 -8.34 -29.30
C ALA A 70 10.17 -6.92 -29.48
N TYR A 71 11.48 -6.77 -29.41
CA TYR A 71 12.20 -5.53 -29.74
C TYR A 71 13.27 -5.82 -30.79
N PRO A 72 13.74 -4.82 -31.54
CA PRO A 72 14.85 -4.98 -32.45
C PRO A 72 16.10 -5.52 -31.72
N PRO A 73 16.89 -6.42 -32.34
CA PRO A 73 18.13 -6.89 -31.74
C PRO A 73 19.07 -5.73 -31.36
N PRO A 74 19.82 -5.84 -30.24
CA PRO A 74 19.93 -6.98 -29.32
C PRO A 74 18.98 -6.86 -28.09
N PHE A 75 17.84 -6.18 -28.22
CA PHE A 75 17.03 -5.77 -27.07
C PHE A 75 15.85 -6.70 -26.76
N ASP A 76 15.81 -7.89 -27.31
CA ASP A 76 14.74 -8.83 -26.96
C ASP A 76 14.81 -9.24 -25.47
N LEU A 77 13.64 -9.56 -24.90
CA LEU A 77 13.53 -9.99 -23.50
C LEU A 77 12.92 -11.40 -23.41
N PRO A 78 13.74 -12.46 -23.56
CA PRO A 78 13.26 -13.84 -23.66
C PRO A 78 12.26 -14.30 -22.59
N PRO A 79 12.39 -13.95 -21.29
CA PRO A 79 11.50 -14.39 -20.22
C PRO A 79 10.06 -13.88 -20.26
N VAL A 80 9.79 -12.79 -20.99
CA VAL A 80 8.53 -12.01 -20.88
C VAL A 80 7.28 -12.85 -21.10
N HIS A 81 7.27 -13.73 -22.11
CA HIS A 81 6.09 -14.58 -22.37
C HIS A 81 5.86 -15.60 -21.26
N LYS A 82 6.94 -16.10 -20.65
CA LYS A 82 6.84 -17.03 -19.52
C LYS A 82 6.39 -16.31 -18.25
N ASN A 83 6.91 -15.10 -18.00
CA ASN A 83 6.44 -14.22 -16.92
C ASN A 83 4.91 -14.05 -16.96
N VAL A 84 4.36 -13.66 -18.12
CA VAL A 84 2.91 -13.47 -18.30
C VAL A 84 2.13 -14.76 -18.09
N ARG A 85 2.61 -15.88 -18.64
CA ARG A 85 1.96 -17.19 -18.53
C ARG A 85 1.87 -17.68 -17.09
N ASP A 86 2.99 -17.65 -16.37
CA ASP A 86 3.07 -18.17 -15.00
C ASP A 86 2.31 -17.26 -14.03
N LEU A 87 2.41 -15.94 -14.21
CA LEU A 87 1.67 -14.99 -13.39
C LEU A 87 0.16 -15.08 -13.65
N ARG A 88 -0.26 -15.26 -14.92
CA ARG A 88 -1.67 -15.55 -15.25
C ARG A 88 -2.17 -16.78 -14.49
N ALA A 89 -1.44 -17.88 -14.55
CA ALA A 89 -1.87 -19.14 -13.94
C ALA A 89 -2.05 -19.02 -12.41
N VAL A 90 -1.14 -18.33 -11.72
CA VAL A 90 -1.29 -18.15 -10.26
C VAL A 90 -2.36 -17.12 -9.89
N LEU A 91 -2.54 -16.06 -10.70
CA LEU A 91 -3.61 -15.08 -10.47
C LEU A 91 -5.00 -15.69 -10.68
N GLU A 92 -5.18 -16.54 -11.69
CA GLU A 92 -6.42 -17.29 -11.92
C GLU A 92 -6.73 -18.23 -10.73
N LYS A 93 -5.72 -18.91 -10.17
CA LYS A 93 -5.87 -19.67 -8.90
C LYS A 93 -6.26 -18.77 -7.72
N ARG A 94 -5.84 -17.51 -7.72
CA ARG A 94 -6.24 -16.48 -6.76
C ARG A 94 -7.51 -15.74 -7.18
N GLY A 95 -8.32 -16.31 -8.07
CA GLY A 95 -9.67 -15.84 -8.40
C GLY A 95 -9.72 -14.61 -9.29
N PHE A 96 -8.60 -14.18 -9.86
CA PHE A 96 -8.61 -13.08 -10.83
C PHE A 96 -9.17 -13.55 -12.17
N LYS A 97 -10.05 -12.74 -12.75
CA LYS A 97 -10.34 -12.79 -14.19
C LYS A 97 -9.20 -12.09 -14.93
N VAL A 98 -8.41 -12.87 -15.66
CA VAL A 98 -7.17 -12.39 -16.27
C VAL A 98 -7.31 -12.14 -17.77
N THR A 99 -6.97 -10.91 -18.19
CA THR A 99 -6.73 -10.54 -19.59
C THR A 99 -5.22 -10.40 -19.82
N SER A 100 -4.70 -10.98 -20.89
CA SER A 100 -3.26 -10.94 -21.21
C SER A 100 -3.08 -10.37 -22.61
N VAL A 101 -2.13 -9.45 -22.78
CA VAL A 101 -1.78 -8.80 -24.04
C VAL A 101 -0.27 -8.89 -24.20
N VAL A 102 0.20 -9.46 -25.30
CA VAL A 102 1.64 -9.64 -25.55
C VAL A 102 2.04 -9.05 -26.89
N ASP A 103 3.25 -8.49 -26.93
CA ASP A 103 3.91 -7.95 -28.12
C ASP A 103 3.03 -7.04 -28.99
N GLN A 104 2.39 -6.05 -28.36
CA GLN A 104 1.55 -5.09 -29.08
C GLN A 104 2.22 -3.73 -29.21
N ASP A 105 1.84 -3.01 -30.27
CA ASP A 105 2.20 -1.61 -30.43
C ASP A 105 1.50 -0.71 -29.38
N PRO A 106 2.02 0.49 -29.10
CA PRO A 106 1.46 1.39 -28.09
C PRO A 106 -0.01 1.75 -28.30
N GLY A 107 -0.48 1.83 -29.54
CA GLY A 107 -1.88 2.14 -29.85
C GLY A 107 -2.81 1.01 -29.38
N ASN A 108 -2.44 -0.24 -29.69
CA ASN A 108 -3.14 -1.42 -29.20
C ASN A 108 -3.08 -1.55 -27.66
N LEU A 109 -1.93 -1.27 -27.05
CA LEU A 109 -1.78 -1.29 -25.60
C LEU A 109 -2.68 -0.25 -24.90
N ARG A 110 -2.73 0.99 -25.40
CA ARG A 110 -3.63 2.03 -24.85
C ARG A 110 -5.11 1.64 -24.97
N ARG A 111 -5.51 1.01 -26.08
CA ARG A 111 -6.87 0.47 -26.24
C ARG A 111 -7.17 -0.61 -25.21
N ALA A 112 -6.26 -1.56 -25.02
CA ALA A 112 -6.43 -2.63 -24.03
C ALA A 112 -6.56 -2.07 -22.61
N ILE A 113 -5.73 -1.08 -22.24
CA ILE A 113 -5.81 -0.42 -20.93
C ILE A 113 -7.14 0.31 -20.76
N THR A 114 -7.59 1.03 -21.79
CA THR A 114 -8.88 1.76 -21.74
C THR A 114 -10.06 0.80 -21.57
N GLN A 115 -10.08 -0.30 -22.32
CA GLN A 115 -11.11 -1.34 -22.20
C GLN A 115 -11.10 -1.99 -20.82
N PHE A 116 -9.91 -2.31 -20.31
CA PHE A 116 -9.76 -2.85 -18.96
C PHE A 116 -10.22 -1.87 -17.88
N ALA A 117 -9.86 -0.60 -17.99
CA ALA A 117 -10.29 0.44 -17.07
C ALA A 117 -11.82 0.57 -17.05
N GLN A 118 -12.49 0.48 -18.21
CA GLN A 118 -13.94 0.48 -18.27
C GLN A 118 -14.56 -0.76 -17.62
N GLN A 119 -13.96 -1.95 -17.79
CA GLN A 119 -14.37 -3.15 -17.06
C GLN A 119 -14.22 -2.97 -15.54
N CYS A 120 -13.13 -2.34 -15.09
CA CYS A 120 -12.88 -2.06 -13.67
C CYS A 120 -13.85 -1.02 -13.09
N GLN A 121 -14.26 -0.02 -13.87
CA GLN A 121 -15.27 0.97 -13.46
C GLN A 121 -16.64 0.33 -13.25
N ASN A 122 -16.98 -0.66 -14.08
CA ASN A 122 -18.23 -1.42 -13.95
C ASN A 122 -18.20 -2.48 -12.83
N ALA A 123 -17.05 -2.69 -12.17
CA ALA A 123 -16.92 -3.65 -11.08
C ALA A 123 -17.28 -3.03 -9.71
N PRO A 124 -17.80 -3.82 -8.74
CA PRO A 124 -18.19 -3.35 -7.40
C PRO A 124 -17.06 -2.61 -6.68
N ALA A 125 -17.34 -1.51 -5.97
CA ALA A 125 -16.34 -0.57 -5.42
C ALA A 125 -15.20 -1.22 -4.59
N ASP A 126 -15.45 -2.37 -3.98
CA ASP A 126 -14.51 -3.17 -3.17
C ASP A 126 -13.68 -4.18 -3.98
N ALA A 127 -13.86 -4.25 -5.31
CA ALA A 127 -13.10 -5.12 -6.19
C ALA A 127 -11.58 -4.90 -6.10
N SER A 128 -10.83 -5.98 -6.33
CA SER A 128 -9.37 -5.92 -6.46
C SER A 128 -8.96 -5.91 -7.94
N VAL A 129 -8.16 -4.93 -8.33
CA VAL A 129 -7.69 -4.75 -9.70
C VAL A 129 -6.18 -4.89 -9.73
N MET A 130 -5.64 -5.64 -10.70
CA MET A 130 -4.20 -5.75 -10.92
C MET A 130 -3.85 -5.37 -12.36
N PHE A 131 -2.97 -4.40 -12.52
CA PHE A 131 -2.24 -4.15 -13.75
C PHE A 131 -0.82 -4.66 -13.59
N TYR A 132 -0.33 -5.45 -14.53
CA TYR A 132 1.04 -5.92 -14.56
C TYR A 132 1.65 -5.63 -15.93
N TYR A 133 2.86 -5.08 -15.94
CA TYR A 133 3.66 -4.89 -17.14
C TYR A 133 5.03 -5.52 -16.98
N THR A 134 5.48 -6.27 -17.99
CA THR A 134 6.87 -6.72 -18.10
C THR A 134 7.42 -6.49 -19.50
N GLY A 135 8.62 -5.94 -19.58
CA GLY A 135 9.23 -5.47 -20.83
C GLY A 135 10.29 -4.41 -20.58
N HIS A 136 10.63 -3.63 -21.60
CA HIS A 136 11.51 -2.48 -21.42
C HIS A 136 10.75 -1.30 -20.80
N GLY A 137 11.45 -0.59 -19.94
CA GLY A 137 11.02 0.67 -19.37
C GLY A 137 12.20 1.62 -19.23
N MET A 138 11.91 2.92 -19.19
CA MET A 138 12.94 3.96 -19.07
C MET A 138 12.36 5.26 -18.52
N GLN A 139 13.23 6.24 -18.30
CA GLN A 139 12.84 7.57 -17.86
C GLN A 139 13.28 8.65 -18.84
N VAL A 140 12.32 9.39 -19.37
CA VAL A 140 12.57 10.54 -20.25
C VAL A 140 11.94 11.77 -19.60
N GLU A 141 12.70 12.84 -19.41
CA GLU A 141 12.22 14.11 -18.81
C GLU A 141 11.42 13.94 -17.49
N ALA A 142 11.91 13.09 -16.58
CA ALA A 142 11.22 12.73 -15.32
C ALA A 142 9.91 11.94 -15.47
N GLU A 143 9.54 11.56 -16.69
CA GLU A 143 8.42 10.68 -16.99
C GLU A 143 8.84 9.22 -17.14
N ASN A 144 7.99 8.35 -16.62
CA ASN A 144 8.17 6.92 -16.64
C ASN A 144 7.53 6.33 -17.89
N LEU A 145 8.33 5.72 -18.77
CA LEU A 145 7.87 5.15 -20.04
C LEU A 145 7.90 3.63 -20.01
N LEU A 146 6.85 3.00 -20.54
CA LEU A 146 6.76 1.56 -20.81
C LEU A 146 6.78 1.35 -22.32
N LEU A 147 7.84 0.74 -22.86
CA LEU A 147 8.04 0.66 -24.31
C LEU A 147 7.04 -0.30 -24.97
N GLY A 148 6.47 0.12 -26.10
CA GLY A 148 5.71 -0.78 -26.96
C GLY A 148 6.61 -1.81 -27.64
N ALA A 149 6.02 -2.92 -28.11
CA ALA A 149 6.74 -3.86 -28.94
C ALA A 149 7.23 -3.19 -30.23
N GLY A 150 8.40 -3.61 -30.72
CA GLY A 150 9.06 -3.09 -31.91
C GLY A 150 9.82 -1.78 -31.71
N VAL A 151 9.67 -1.11 -30.56
CA VAL A 151 10.38 0.15 -30.29
C VAL A 151 11.82 -0.13 -29.88
N ASN A 152 12.76 0.46 -30.62
CA ASN A 152 14.18 0.36 -30.28
C ASN A 152 14.47 1.17 -28.99
N PRO A 153 14.89 0.55 -27.88
CA PRO A 153 15.23 1.27 -26.64
C PRO A 153 16.40 2.25 -26.76
N SER A 154 17.18 2.18 -27.85
CA SER A 154 18.26 3.12 -28.16
C SER A 154 17.83 4.25 -29.11
N ALA A 155 16.55 4.33 -29.47
CA ALA A 155 16.05 5.37 -30.37
C ALA A 155 16.20 6.78 -29.76
N ASN A 156 16.05 7.81 -30.59
CA ASN A 156 16.00 9.17 -30.10
C ASN A 156 14.69 9.45 -29.33
N GLU A 157 14.70 10.52 -28.55
CA GLU A 157 13.64 10.85 -27.60
C GLU A 157 12.24 10.96 -28.24
N PRO A 158 12.03 11.63 -29.39
CA PRO A 158 10.70 11.70 -30.00
C PRO A 158 10.13 10.33 -30.39
N VAL A 159 10.98 9.39 -30.82
CA VAL A 159 10.57 8.02 -31.14
C VAL A 159 10.21 7.26 -29.86
N LEU A 160 10.99 7.43 -28.79
CA LEU A 160 10.72 6.80 -27.50
C LEU A 160 9.41 7.30 -26.88
N LEU A 161 9.16 8.61 -26.91
CA LEU A 161 7.92 9.21 -26.38
C LEU A 161 6.69 8.73 -27.16
N ASN A 162 6.73 8.77 -28.50
CA ASN A 162 5.62 8.32 -29.33
C ASN A 162 5.40 6.80 -29.27
N GLY A 163 6.51 6.05 -29.16
CA GLY A 163 6.57 4.59 -29.11
C GLY A 163 6.31 3.97 -27.74
N SER A 164 5.99 4.75 -26.71
CA SER A 164 5.83 4.23 -25.35
C SER A 164 4.50 4.61 -24.72
N LEU A 165 4.08 3.84 -23.73
CA LEU A 165 3.05 4.26 -22.79
C LEU A 165 3.68 5.18 -21.73
N HIS A 166 3.02 6.29 -21.43
CA HIS A 166 3.39 7.14 -20.31
C HIS A 166 2.76 6.54 -19.05
N PHE A 167 3.57 6.03 -18.13
CA PHE A 167 3.08 5.29 -16.96
C PHE A 167 2.05 6.07 -16.15
N LYS A 168 2.30 7.35 -15.87
CA LYS A 168 1.33 8.18 -15.13
C LYS A 168 0.05 8.39 -15.93
N ARG A 169 0.16 8.97 -17.13
CA ARG A 169 -0.98 9.38 -17.95
C ARG A 169 -1.79 8.20 -18.47
N ASP A 170 -1.12 7.19 -19.01
CA ASP A 170 -1.75 6.10 -19.75
C ASP A 170 -2.12 4.91 -18.82
N VAL A 171 -1.59 4.84 -17.59
CA VAL A 171 -1.89 3.76 -16.63
C VAL A 171 -2.50 4.31 -15.34
N ILE A 172 -1.76 5.13 -14.56
CA ILE A 172 -2.21 5.57 -13.23
C ILE A 172 -3.46 6.46 -13.29
N ASP A 173 -3.51 7.40 -14.23
CA ASP A 173 -4.63 8.33 -14.36
C ASP A 173 -5.86 7.66 -15.02
N VAL A 174 -5.67 6.56 -15.75
CA VAL A 174 -6.73 5.83 -16.45
C VAL A 174 -7.37 4.75 -15.58
N LEU A 175 -6.58 4.05 -14.76
CA LEU A 175 -7.11 3.00 -13.88
C LEU A 175 -7.91 3.61 -12.73
N PRO A 176 -9.07 3.02 -12.35
CA PRO A 176 -9.91 3.58 -11.30
C PRO A 176 -9.23 3.48 -9.93
N LYS A 177 -9.31 4.56 -9.16
CA LYS A 177 -8.92 4.61 -7.75
C LYS A 177 -9.99 3.88 -6.93
N ARG A 178 -9.59 3.05 -5.96
CA ARG A 178 -10.53 2.20 -5.19
C ARG A 178 -10.33 2.35 -3.68
N PRO A 179 -10.83 3.43 -3.05
CA PRO A 179 -10.67 3.64 -1.60
C PRO A 179 -11.24 2.50 -0.74
N ASN A 180 -12.30 1.84 -1.21
CA ASN A 180 -12.96 0.71 -0.54
C ASN A 180 -12.50 -0.66 -1.05
N GLY A 181 -11.67 -0.69 -2.09
CA GLY A 181 -11.11 -1.90 -2.69
C GLY A 181 -9.59 -1.75 -2.80
N LEU A 182 -9.03 -2.22 -3.91
CA LEU A 182 -7.60 -2.07 -4.15
C LEU A 182 -7.27 -2.09 -5.65
N THR A 183 -6.49 -1.11 -6.10
CA THR A 183 -5.88 -1.12 -7.45
C THR A 183 -4.37 -1.29 -7.32
N MET A 184 -3.86 -2.42 -7.80
CA MET A 184 -2.45 -2.79 -7.78
C MET A 184 -1.86 -2.57 -9.16
N THR A 185 -0.70 -1.92 -9.22
CA THR A 185 0.04 -1.69 -10.45
C THR A 185 1.46 -2.21 -10.26
N VAL A 186 1.85 -3.21 -11.05
CA VAL A 186 3.12 -3.92 -10.92
C VAL A 186 3.94 -3.73 -12.19
N ILE A 187 5.13 -3.13 -12.06
CA ILE A 187 6.02 -2.85 -13.18
C ILE A 187 7.29 -3.67 -13.02
N ASP A 188 7.42 -4.71 -13.85
CA ASP A 188 8.60 -5.56 -13.95
C ASP A 188 9.40 -5.24 -15.21
N ALA A 189 10.03 -4.07 -15.19
CA ALA A 189 10.80 -3.52 -16.29
C ALA A 189 12.10 -2.89 -15.79
N CYS A 190 13.11 -2.84 -16.67
CA CYS A 190 14.30 -2.03 -16.41
C CYS A 190 13.90 -0.58 -16.13
N ARG A 191 14.67 0.07 -15.26
CA ARG A 191 14.54 1.50 -15.00
C ARG A 191 15.85 2.16 -15.44
N THR A 192 16.14 2.15 -16.74
CA THR A 192 17.42 2.70 -17.27
C THR A 192 17.22 3.50 -18.55
N ASN A 193 18.01 4.57 -18.71
CA ASN A 193 18.32 5.10 -20.03
C ASN A 193 19.48 4.30 -20.63
N LEU A 194 19.22 3.61 -21.74
CA LEU A 194 20.20 2.73 -22.39
C LEU A 194 21.41 3.49 -22.99
N ARG A 195 21.39 4.84 -22.97
CA ARG A 195 22.46 5.70 -23.48
C ARG A 195 23.35 6.31 -22.38
N ALA A 196 23.06 6.06 -21.10
CA ALA A 196 23.68 6.76 -19.97
C ALA A 196 24.29 5.83 -18.90
N ALA A 197 24.77 4.64 -19.26
CA ALA A 197 25.53 3.77 -18.34
C ALA A 197 26.86 4.41 -17.81
N LEU A 198 27.13 5.67 -18.14
CA LEU A 198 28.31 6.44 -17.72
C LEU A 198 27.97 7.68 -16.85
N GLN A 199 26.69 8.00 -16.57
CA GLN A 199 26.33 9.09 -15.66
C GLN A 199 25.19 8.67 -14.72
N ALA A 200 25.41 8.81 -13.41
CA ALA A 200 24.46 8.40 -12.38
C ALA A 200 23.24 9.34 -12.34
N GLY A 201 22.06 8.82 -12.66
CA GLY A 201 20.79 9.58 -12.57
C GLY A 201 19.54 8.94 -13.19
N ASP A 202 19.67 7.92 -14.03
CA ASP A 202 18.68 7.70 -15.08
C ASP A 202 17.85 6.42 -14.97
N GLY A 203 16.79 6.42 -14.14
CA GLY A 203 15.81 5.34 -14.08
C GLY A 203 14.55 5.72 -13.31
N PHE A 204 13.37 5.16 -13.66
CA PHE A 204 12.03 5.67 -13.34
C PHE A 204 11.98 6.55 -12.09
N ASN A 205 11.27 7.65 -12.19
CA ASN A 205 11.01 8.55 -11.10
C ASN A 205 10.17 7.88 -10.01
N GLN A 206 10.38 8.23 -8.75
CA GLN A 206 9.47 7.79 -7.68
C GLN A 206 8.07 8.34 -7.94
N VAL A 207 7.06 7.55 -7.60
CA VAL A 207 5.65 7.91 -7.73
C VAL A 207 4.96 7.80 -6.38
N GLU A 208 3.94 8.63 -6.17
CA GLU A 208 3.04 8.50 -5.04
C GLU A 208 1.78 7.75 -5.47
N ALA A 209 1.37 6.75 -4.69
CA ALA A 209 0.17 5.99 -4.99
C ALA A 209 -1.09 6.82 -4.67
N PRO A 210 -2.06 6.91 -5.61
CA PRO A 210 -3.37 7.49 -5.30
C PRO A 210 -4.09 6.70 -4.20
N VAL A 211 -5.08 7.32 -3.56
CA VAL A 211 -5.90 6.65 -2.54
C VAL A 211 -6.54 5.38 -3.09
N GLY A 212 -6.40 4.27 -2.35
CA GLY A 212 -6.88 2.96 -2.77
C GLY A 212 -5.97 2.23 -3.77
N CYS A 213 -4.75 2.72 -3.97
CA CYS A 213 -3.79 2.13 -4.88
C CYS A 213 -2.51 1.64 -4.17
N LEU A 214 -1.89 0.63 -4.77
CA LEU A 214 -0.55 0.14 -4.47
C LEU A 214 0.22 0.03 -5.79
N ILE A 215 1.41 0.60 -5.84
CA ILE A 215 2.30 0.54 -7.01
C ILE A 215 3.58 -0.16 -6.58
N ALA A 216 3.93 -1.25 -7.26
CA ALA A 216 5.15 -2.02 -7.03
C ALA A 216 6.04 -2.00 -8.28
N PHE A 217 7.32 -1.75 -8.09
CA PHE A 217 8.35 -1.84 -9.14
C PHE A 217 9.33 -2.95 -8.79
N SER A 218 9.78 -3.71 -9.79
CA SER A 218 10.72 -4.82 -9.59
C SER A 218 12.10 -4.41 -9.10
N THR A 219 12.46 -3.14 -9.26
CA THR A 219 13.73 -2.58 -8.81
C THR A 219 13.56 -1.14 -8.34
N GLY A 220 14.54 -0.63 -7.61
CA GLY A 220 14.56 0.75 -7.12
C GLY A 220 14.74 1.76 -8.26
N ALA A 221 14.41 3.03 -8.00
CA ALA A 221 14.64 4.11 -8.96
C ALA A 221 16.12 4.17 -9.38
N GLY A 222 16.40 4.49 -10.64
CA GLY A 222 17.77 4.54 -11.16
C GLY A 222 18.52 3.21 -11.33
N LYS A 223 17.90 2.04 -11.06
CA LYS A 223 18.58 0.74 -11.12
C LYS A 223 18.03 -0.17 -12.23
N PRO A 224 18.86 -0.92 -12.97
CA PRO A 224 18.37 -1.88 -13.96
C PRO A 224 17.60 -3.02 -13.30
N ALA A 225 16.69 -3.63 -14.06
CA ALA A 225 16.12 -4.92 -13.71
C ALA A 225 16.91 -6.01 -14.45
N ILE A 226 17.36 -7.07 -13.76
CA ILE A 226 18.02 -8.19 -14.40
C ILE A 226 16.94 -9.10 -14.99
N SER A 227 16.99 -9.27 -16.31
CA SER A 227 16.28 -10.32 -17.01
C SER A 227 17.27 -11.40 -17.42
N PRO A 228 17.00 -12.69 -17.12
CA PRO A 228 17.73 -13.78 -17.73
C PRO A 228 17.66 -13.70 -19.26
N SER A 229 18.70 -14.14 -19.96
CA SER A 229 18.72 -14.28 -21.42
C SER A 229 18.08 -15.58 -21.91
N VAL A 230 17.29 -16.26 -21.06
CA VAL A 230 16.79 -17.62 -21.29
C VAL A 230 15.26 -17.60 -21.25
N GLU A 231 14.62 -18.18 -22.26
CA GLU A 231 13.15 -18.23 -22.37
C GLU A 231 12.46 -19.06 -21.27
N THR A 232 13.18 -20.02 -20.71
CA THR A 232 12.65 -20.99 -19.74
C THR A 232 12.68 -20.47 -18.31
N ALA A 233 13.26 -19.29 -18.07
CA ALA A 233 13.30 -18.66 -16.76
C ALA A 233 12.26 -17.53 -16.66
N ASN A 234 11.82 -17.22 -15.45
CA ASN A 234 11.16 -15.94 -15.16
C ASN A 234 12.21 -14.90 -14.76
N THR A 235 11.88 -13.62 -14.86
CA THR A 235 12.64 -12.57 -14.15
C THR A 235 12.63 -12.83 -12.64
N PHE A 236 13.62 -12.32 -11.91
CA PHE A 236 13.70 -12.50 -10.45
C PHE A 236 12.43 -12.04 -9.73
N TYR A 237 11.93 -10.87 -10.09
CA TYR A 237 10.72 -10.33 -9.50
C TYR A 237 9.49 -11.19 -9.81
N THR A 238 9.28 -11.58 -11.08
CA THR A 238 8.13 -12.41 -11.43
C THR A 238 8.22 -13.81 -10.83
N ALA A 239 9.41 -14.40 -10.73
CA ALA A 239 9.63 -15.66 -10.04
C ALA A 239 9.20 -15.57 -8.56
N SER A 240 9.64 -14.54 -7.84
CA SER A 240 9.26 -14.31 -6.45
C SER A 240 7.77 -13.99 -6.29
N LEU A 241 7.19 -13.17 -7.17
CA LEU A 241 5.76 -12.87 -7.16
C LEU A 241 4.91 -14.13 -7.33
N VAL A 242 5.26 -14.97 -8.31
CA VAL A 242 4.57 -16.26 -8.54
C VAL A 242 4.75 -17.19 -7.34
N LYS A 243 5.97 -17.28 -6.78
CA LYS A 243 6.25 -18.09 -5.59
C LYS A 243 5.38 -17.67 -4.42
N VAL A 244 5.42 -16.40 -4.03
CA VAL A 244 4.67 -15.88 -2.87
C VAL A 244 3.17 -16.00 -3.10
N LEU A 245 2.67 -15.70 -4.31
CA LEU A 245 1.24 -15.90 -4.61
C LEU A 245 0.81 -17.37 -4.50
N ASN A 246 1.70 -18.35 -4.72
CA ASN A 246 1.37 -19.76 -4.52
C ASN A 246 1.42 -20.18 -3.05
N THR A 247 2.35 -19.64 -2.26
CA THR A 247 2.63 -20.15 -0.90
C THR A 247 2.03 -19.32 0.23
N ALA A 248 1.67 -18.06 -0.02
CA ALA A 248 1.10 -17.19 0.99
C ALA A 248 -0.26 -17.69 1.50
N SER A 249 -0.48 -17.51 2.79
CA SER A 249 -1.78 -17.75 3.41
C SER A 249 -2.86 -16.81 2.85
N ASP A 250 -4.10 -17.29 2.81
CA ASP A 250 -5.27 -16.50 2.44
C ASP A 250 -5.58 -15.37 3.44
N ASP A 251 -5.09 -15.49 4.67
CA ASP A 251 -5.34 -14.53 5.75
C ASP A 251 -4.45 -13.28 5.69
N ILE A 252 -3.36 -13.28 4.91
CA ILE A 252 -2.53 -12.08 4.76
C ILE A 252 -3.15 -11.09 3.77
N THR A 253 -2.72 -9.84 3.85
CA THR A 253 -3.17 -8.79 2.92
C THR A 253 -2.36 -8.78 1.62
N PHE A 254 -2.91 -8.19 0.55
CA PHE A 254 -2.12 -7.92 -0.67
C PHE A 254 -0.92 -7.00 -0.40
N SER A 255 -1.05 -6.03 0.51
CA SER A 255 0.06 -5.16 0.93
C SER A 255 1.18 -5.94 1.61
N ASP A 256 0.87 -6.92 2.46
CA ASP A 256 1.86 -7.78 3.10
C ASP A 256 2.46 -8.76 2.08
N MET A 257 1.64 -9.29 1.18
CA MET A 257 2.10 -10.15 0.08
C MET A 257 3.17 -9.45 -0.77
N PHE A 258 2.95 -8.20 -1.20
CA PHE A 258 3.96 -7.47 -1.97
C PHE A 258 5.23 -7.16 -1.17
N ARG A 259 5.12 -6.96 0.15
CA ARG A 259 6.29 -6.80 1.02
C ARG A 259 7.07 -8.12 1.17
N LEU A 260 6.39 -9.27 1.26
CA LEU A 260 7.03 -10.58 1.20
C LEU A 260 7.73 -10.81 -0.15
N VAL A 261 7.13 -10.37 -1.27
CA VAL A 261 7.78 -10.42 -2.59
C VAL A 261 9.05 -9.56 -2.60
N LYS A 262 8.99 -8.34 -2.06
CA LYS A 262 10.18 -7.48 -1.92
C LYS A 262 11.31 -8.20 -1.17
N THR A 263 11.00 -8.78 -0.02
CA THR A 263 11.96 -9.51 0.82
C THR A 263 12.51 -10.76 0.11
N ASP A 264 11.64 -11.53 -0.56
CA ASP A 264 12.06 -12.75 -1.28
C ASP A 264 12.98 -12.44 -2.46
N VAL A 265 12.70 -11.38 -3.23
CA VAL A 265 13.59 -10.92 -4.33
C VAL A 265 14.96 -10.53 -3.79
N GLN A 266 15.00 -9.70 -2.73
CA GLN A 266 16.26 -9.26 -2.13
C GLN A 266 17.07 -10.45 -1.62
N ASN A 267 16.43 -11.36 -0.86
CA ASN A 267 17.10 -12.54 -0.32
C ASN A 267 17.58 -13.48 -1.43
N THR A 268 16.77 -13.71 -2.46
CA THR A 268 17.13 -14.58 -3.59
C THR A 268 18.36 -14.03 -4.33
N MET A 269 18.41 -12.72 -4.57
CA MET A 269 19.50 -12.11 -5.32
C MET A 269 20.76 -11.93 -4.49
N LEU A 270 20.65 -11.49 -3.23
CA LEU A 270 21.80 -11.30 -2.32
C LEU A 270 22.49 -12.62 -1.97
N ASN A 271 21.75 -13.73 -1.95
CA ASN A 271 22.29 -15.07 -1.69
C ASN A 271 22.51 -15.89 -2.97
N HIS A 272 22.43 -15.27 -4.15
CA HIS A 272 22.58 -15.97 -5.41
C HIS A 272 24.01 -16.55 -5.56
N PRO A 273 24.22 -17.77 -6.08
CA PRO A 273 25.55 -18.37 -6.20
C PRO A 273 26.51 -17.54 -7.06
N ILE A 274 26.00 -16.90 -8.11
CA ILE A 274 26.77 -16.04 -9.02
C ILE A 274 27.01 -14.66 -8.39
N ALA A 275 28.27 -14.29 -8.19
CA ALA A 275 28.68 -13.02 -7.56
C ALA A 275 28.18 -11.78 -8.33
N GLY A 276 28.21 -11.80 -9.66
CA GLY A 276 27.70 -10.68 -10.47
C GLY A 276 26.21 -10.39 -10.25
N ILE A 277 25.41 -11.43 -10.00
CA ILE A 277 23.98 -11.27 -9.69
C ILE A 277 23.78 -10.65 -8.31
N ARG A 278 24.63 -11.01 -7.32
CA ARG A 278 24.61 -10.38 -5.99
C ARG A 278 24.93 -8.89 -6.05
N GLN A 279 25.91 -8.49 -6.87
CA GLN A 279 26.29 -7.08 -7.04
C GLN A 279 25.18 -6.24 -7.70
N MET A 280 24.34 -6.88 -8.51
CA MET A 280 23.20 -6.27 -9.19
C MET A 280 21.87 -6.57 -8.48
N ALA A 281 21.90 -6.94 -7.20
CA ALA A 281 20.70 -7.29 -6.44
C ALA A 281 19.63 -6.18 -6.53
N GLN A 282 18.41 -6.60 -6.82
CA GLN A 282 17.25 -5.72 -6.93
C GLN A 282 16.67 -5.45 -5.55
N PHE A 283 16.25 -4.21 -5.36
CA PHE A 283 15.53 -3.78 -4.18
C PHE A 283 14.18 -3.24 -4.64
N PRO A 284 13.13 -4.08 -4.68
CA PRO A 284 11.82 -3.66 -5.14
C PRO A 284 11.30 -2.46 -4.36
N PHE A 285 10.62 -1.56 -5.06
CA PHE A 285 10.04 -0.35 -4.51
C PHE A 285 8.52 -0.50 -4.45
N ILE A 286 7.93 -0.11 -3.33
CA ILE A 286 6.48 -0.08 -3.14
C ILE A 286 6.10 1.35 -2.77
N ALA A 287 5.11 1.89 -3.47
CA ALA A 287 4.36 3.06 -3.04
C ALA A 287 2.92 2.64 -2.75
N GLU A 288 2.36 3.07 -1.62
CA GLU A 288 0.99 2.68 -1.27
C GLU A 288 0.19 3.76 -0.53
N ASN A 289 -1.12 3.77 -0.79
CA ASN A 289 -2.10 4.58 -0.09
C ASN A 289 -3.39 3.78 0.09
N VAL A 290 -3.23 2.57 0.62
CA VAL A 290 -4.30 1.60 0.84
C VAL A 290 -5.01 1.93 2.15
N ARG A 291 -6.34 2.01 2.13
CA ARG A 291 -7.15 2.30 3.33
C ARG A 291 -7.76 1.06 3.96
N THR A 292 -8.01 0.04 3.15
CA THR A 292 -8.70 -1.18 3.56
C THR A 292 -7.74 -2.37 3.45
N LYS A 293 -7.72 -3.22 4.48
CA LYS A 293 -6.92 -4.45 4.48
C LYS A 293 -7.60 -5.52 3.64
N ILE A 294 -7.29 -5.57 2.35
CA ILE A 294 -7.81 -6.58 1.43
C ILE A 294 -6.97 -7.85 1.53
N ARG A 295 -7.60 -8.96 1.95
CA ARG A 295 -6.94 -10.27 2.12
C ARG A 295 -6.84 -11.06 0.83
N LEU A 296 -5.94 -12.05 0.79
CA LEU A 296 -5.80 -12.94 -0.35
C LEU A 296 -6.97 -13.93 -0.50
N SER A 297 -7.75 -14.17 0.56
CA SER A 297 -8.89 -15.10 0.57
C SER A 297 -9.92 -14.85 -0.54
N LEU A 298 -10.38 -15.95 -1.15
CA LEU A 298 -11.38 -15.98 -2.23
C LEU A 298 -12.83 -15.89 -1.74
N LEU A 299 -13.07 -16.02 -0.44
CA LEU A 299 -14.41 -15.98 0.12
C LEU A 299 -14.70 -14.56 0.60
N ALA A 300 -15.80 -13.95 0.12
CA ALA A 300 -16.16 -12.59 0.53
C ALA A 300 -16.50 -12.51 2.02
N SER A 301 -17.12 -13.56 2.57
CA SER A 301 -17.30 -13.73 4.01
C SER A 301 -15.97 -13.70 4.76
N ALA A 302 -14.91 -14.26 4.17
CA ALA A 302 -13.57 -14.26 4.72
C ALA A 302 -12.78 -12.97 4.46
N GLN A 303 -13.30 -11.96 3.74
CA GLN A 303 -12.66 -10.63 3.69
C GLN A 303 -12.96 -9.84 4.97
N GLY A 304 -14.18 -9.97 5.53
CA GLY A 304 -14.59 -9.31 6.77
C GLY A 304 -14.60 -10.17 8.03
N ALA A 305 -14.53 -11.51 7.91
CA ALA A 305 -14.54 -12.40 9.07
C ALA A 305 -13.28 -12.22 9.94
N PRO A 306 -13.37 -12.37 11.28
CA PRO A 306 -12.17 -12.39 12.11
C PRO A 306 -11.22 -13.50 11.65
N VAL A 307 -9.91 -13.23 11.70
CA VAL A 307 -8.90 -14.26 11.46
C VAL A 307 -9.08 -15.37 12.49
N LYS A 308 -8.93 -16.62 12.05
CA LYS A 308 -8.99 -17.77 12.95
C LYS A 308 -7.64 -17.95 13.62
N PHE A 309 -7.62 -17.81 14.94
CA PHE A 309 -6.44 -18.04 15.76
C PHE A 309 -6.47 -19.45 16.37
N SER A 310 -5.30 -20.06 16.54
CA SER A 310 -5.13 -21.35 17.20
C SER A 310 -5.41 -21.29 18.71
N SER A 311 -5.27 -20.10 19.31
CA SER A 311 -5.50 -19.86 20.74
C SER A 311 -5.90 -18.41 21.03
N GLN A 312 -6.44 -18.16 22.22
CA GLN A 312 -6.71 -16.80 22.71
C GLN A 312 -5.42 -15.98 22.84
N ASP A 313 -4.31 -16.63 23.23
CA ASP A 313 -3.00 -16.01 23.35
C ASP A 313 -2.48 -15.48 22.00
N GLU A 314 -2.65 -16.26 20.91
CA GLU A 314 -2.29 -15.82 19.57
C GLU A 314 -3.12 -14.60 19.15
N SER A 315 -4.44 -14.65 19.37
CA SER A 315 -5.33 -13.53 19.09
C SER A 315 -4.93 -12.27 19.88
N ALA A 316 -4.63 -12.42 21.17
CA ALA A 316 -4.26 -11.31 22.03
C ALA A 316 -2.91 -10.68 21.62
N LEU A 317 -1.93 -11.51 21.26
CA LEU A 317 -0.63 -11.02 20.80
C LEU A 317 -0.75 -10.35 19.43
N TRP A 318 -1.56 -10.90 18.52
CA TRP A 318 -1.84 -10.27 17.22
C TRP A 318 -2.52 -8.91 17.37
N GLN A 319 -3.50 -8.79 18.28
CA GLN A 319 -4.15 -7.50 18.58
C GLN A 319 -3.13 -6.46 19.08
N GLN A 320 -2.14 -6.87 19.87
CA GLN A 320 -1.06 -5.97 20.31
C GLN A 320 -0.17 -5.52 19.13
N ILE A 321 0.19 -6.42 18.21
CA ILE A 321 0.92 -6.07 16.98
C ILE A 321 0.11 -5.03 16.19
N GLU A 322 -1.16 -5.32 15.94
CA GLU A 322 -2.07 -4.45 15.17
C GLU A 322 -2.23 -3.06 15.80
N ALA A 323 -2.36 -3.00 17.12
CA ALA A 323 -2.53 -1.73 17.84
C ALA A 323 -1.23 -0.92 17.94
N SER A 324 -0.06 -1.57 17.91
CA SER A 324 1.22 -0.93 18.16
C SER A 324 1.59 0.09 17.06
N GLY A 325 1.92 1.28 17.53
CA GLY A 325 2.42 2.40 16.72
C GLY A 325 3.90 2.71 16.96
N TRP A 326 4.63 1.93 17.77
CA TRP A 326 6.05 2.19 18.04
C TRP A 326 6.94 1.10 17.42
N PRO A 327 7.91 1.44 16.54
CA PRO A 327 8.72 0.45 15.85
C PRO A 327 9.43 -0.55 16.77
N VAL A 328 10.04 -0.09 17.87
CA VAL A 328 10.79 -0.98 18.77
C VAL A 328 9.86 -1.98 19.47
N ASP A 329 8.63 -1.59 19.81
CA ASP A 329 7.66 -2.50 20.41
C ASP A 329 7.11 -3.48 19.37
N LEU A 330 6.87 -3.01 18.12
CA LEU A 330 6.48 -3.86 17.00
C LEU A 330 7.50 -4.95 16.71
N ILE A 331 8.80 -4.65 16.73
CA ILE A 331 9.86 -5.66 16.54
C ILE A 331 9.74 -6.75 17.61
N LYS A 332 9.67 -6.37 18.89
CA LYS A 332 9.59 -7.33 20.02
C LYS A 332 8.33 -8.19 19.94
N LEU A 333 7.17 -7.57 19.70
CA LEU A 333 5.90 -8.28 19.59
C LEU A 333 5.88 -9.24 18.41
N SER A 334 6.44 -8.83 17.27
CA SER A 334 6.49 -9.67 16.08
C SER A 334 7.47 -10.82 16.23
N ASP A 335 8.64 -10.60 16.85
CA ASP A 335 9.60 -11.66 17.18
C ASP A 335 8.99 -12.69 18.16
N ASP A 336 8.26 -12.25 19.20
CA ASP A 336 7.55 -13.15 20.11
C ASP A 336 6.46 -13.96 19.38
N TYR A 337 5.71 -13.30 18.49
CA TYR A 337 4.66 -13.94 17.71
C TYR A 337 5.23 -15.04 16.80
N LEU A 338 6.30 -14.74 16.05
CA LEU A 338 6.96 -15.69 15.17
C LEU A 338 7.57 -16.87 15.94
N LYS A 339 8.07 -16.64 17.15
CA LYS A 339 8.62 -17.68 18.02
C LYS A 339 7.54 -18.61 18.56
N ARG A 340 6.40 -18.05 19.01
CA ARG A 340 5.32 -18.80 19.66
C ARG A 340 4.36 -19.46 18.66
N PHE A 341 4.15 -18.83 17.52
CA PHE A 341 3.18 -19.25 16.51
C PHE A 341 3.80 -19.34 15.10
N PRO A 342 4.89 -20.11 14.90
CA PRO A 342 5.60 -20.17 13.62
C PRO A 342 4.76 -20.70 12.46
N ASN A 343 3.74 -21.50 12.74
CA ASN A 343 2.83 -22.07 11.75
C ASN A 343 1.52 -21.27 11.59
N SER A 344 1.43 -20.08 12.19
CA SER A 344 0.27 -19.22 12.07
C SER A 344 0.00 -18.83 10.61
N THR A 345 -1.27 -18.71 10.23
CA THR A 345 -1.67 -18.16 8.93
C THR A 345 -1.25 -16.71 8.74
N LEU A 346 -0.89 -16.01 9.84
CA LEU A 346 -0.42 -14.63 9.86
C LEU A 346 1.10 -14.50 10.05
N ALA A 347 1.86 -15.61 10.11
CA ALA A 347 3.31 -15.57 10.30
C ALA A 347 4.01 -14.68 9.26
N GLY A 348 3.59 -14.74 7.99
CA GLY A 348 4.10 -13.85 6.94
C GLY A 348 3.82 -12.36 7.21
N SER A 349 2.65 -12.02 7.77
CA SER A 349 2.31 -10.63 8.12
C SER A 349 3.10 -10.15 9.35
N ALA A 350 3.36 -11.04 10.33
CA ALA A 350 4.24 -10.73 11.45
C ALA A 350 5.69 -10.50 10.99
N GLN A 351 6.20 -11.31 10.05
CA GLN A 351 7.51 -11.09 9.44
C GLN A 351 7.60 -9.72 8.75
N VAL A 352 6.58 -9.37 7.95
CA VAL A 352 6.49 -8.07 7.29
C VAL A 352 6.49 -6.92 8.30
N ALA A 353 5.70 -7.03 9.37
CA ALA A 353 5.64 -6.01 10.42
C ALA A 353 7.00 -5.85 11.11
N ARG A 354 7.69 -6.96 11.40
CA ARG A 354 9.02 -6.98 12.00
C ARG A 354 10.05 -6.28 11.12
N GLU A 355 10.17 -6.68 9.85
CA GLU A 355 11.15 -6.12 8.91
C GLU A 355 10.91 -4.63 8.67
N GLY A 356 9.67 -4.24 8.45
CA GLY A 356 9.31 -2.83 8.28
C GLY A 356 9.56 -1.98 9.53
N ALA A 357 9.31 -2.54 10.72
CA ALA A 357 9.60 -1.87 11.99
C ALA A 357 11.11 -1.76 12.27
N ASP A 358 11.92 -2.71 11.79
CA ASP A 358 13.38 -2.63 11.85
C ASP A 358 13.93 -1.52 10.94
N ASP A 359 13.42 -1.42 9.70
CA ASP A 359 13.72 -0.31 8.79
C ASP A 359 13.34 1.05 9.41
N ALA A 360 12.15 1.11 10.03
CA ALA A 360 11.68 2.27 10.78
C ALA A 360 12.63 2.64 11.95
N ALA A 361 13.04 1.67 12.76
CA ALA A 361 13.93 1.91 13.88
C ALA A 361 15.32 2.39 13.42
N LYS A 362 15.84 1.83 12.32
CA LYS A 362 17.10 2.28 11.70
C LYS A 362 17.01 3.71 11.18
N ALA A 363 15.92 4.04 10.50
CA ALA A 363 15.67 5.40 9.99
C ALA A 363 15.66 6.44 11.13
N MET A 364 15.01 6.13 12.26
CA MET A 364 14.96 7.02 13.43
C MET A 364 16.30 7.22 14.13
N ARG A 365 17.27 6.29 13.99
CA ARG A 365 18.61 6.42 14.60
C ARG A 365 19.55 7.31 13.82
N ARG A 366 19.16 7.76 12.62
CA ARG A 366 20.01 8.65 11.84
C ARG A 366 20.05 10.04 12.45
N ASN A 367 21.24 10.65 12.45
CA ASN A 367 21.47 11.97 13.05
C ASN A 367 20.68 13.11 12.37
N ASP A 368 20.26 12.91 11.11
CA ASP A 368 19.48 13.86 10.31
C ASP A 368 17.96 13.73 10.50
N VAL A 369 17.50 12.84 11.40
CA VAL A 369 16.07 12.62 11.68
C VAL A 369 15.73 13.11 13.09
N ARG A 370 15.01 14.23 13.16
CA ARG A 370 14.52 14.85 14.41
C ARG A 370 13.10 14.39 14.73
N LEU A 371 12.89 13.07 14.78
CA LEU A 371 11.60 12.47 15.10
C LEU A 371 11.73 11.60 16.36
N PHE A 372 10.96 11.92 17.40
CA PHE A 372 11.02 11.25 18.69
C PHE A 372 9.82 10.35 18.93
N LYS A 373 9.92 9.46 19.94
CA LYS A 373 8.83 8.53 20.31
C LYS A 373 7.48 9.23 20.48
N SER A 374 7.45 10.43 21.06
CA SER A 374 6.23 11.22 21.24
C SER A 374 5.50 11.57 19.93
N ALA A 375 6.14 11.46 18.76
CA ALA A 375 5.50 11.66 17.46
C ALA A 375 4.54 10.53 17.07
N PHE A 376 4.80 9.34 17.56
CA PHE A 376 3.99 8.14 17.32
C PHE A 376 2.82 8.02 18.29
N PHE A 377 2.69 8.97 19.22
CA PHE A 377 1.61 9.03 20.21
C PHE A 377 1.03 10.44 20.25
N PRO A 378 0.29 10.86 19.20
CA PRO A 378 -0.39 12.16 19.18
C PRO A 378 -1.49 12.23 20.26
N LYS A 379 -1.98 13.44 20.53
CA LYS A 379 -3.03 13.67 21.55
C LYS A 379 -4.26 12.80 21.27
N ALA A 380 -4.98 12.40 22.33
CA ALA A 380 -6.16 11.52 22.21
C ALA A 380 -7.26 12.08 21.30
N GLU A 381 -7.36 13.40 21.20
CA GLU A 381 -8.32 14.12 20.33
C GLU A 381 -8.00 13.99 18.83
N THR A 382 -6.82 13.46 18.49
CA THR A 382 -6.41 13.26 17.10
C THR A 382 -7.26 12.18 16.44
N GLY A 383 -7.84 12.50 15.28
CA GLY A 383 -8.75 11.61 14.56
C GLY A 383 -8.13 10.26 14.16
N ASN A 384 -8.99 9.25 13.99
CA ASN A 384 -8.63 7.89 13.55
C ASN A 384 -7.72 7.84 12.30
N PRO A 385 -7.91 8.69 11.25
CA PRO A 385 -7.05 8.64 10.06
C PRO A 385 -5.55 8.82 10.35
N VAL A 386 -5.18 9.68 11.31
CA VAL A 386 -3.76 9.90 11.67
C VAL A 386 -3.19 8.69 12.38
N TRP A 387 -3.95 8.07 13.29
CA TRP A 387 -3.53 6.84 13.98
C TRP A 387 -3.29 5.68 13.01
N ALA A 388 -4.15 5.54 11.98
CA ALA A 388 -3.96 4.53 10.96
C ALA A 388 -2.65 4.76 10.18
N GLU A 389 -2.33 5.99 9.81
CA GLU A 389 -1.08 6.33 9.13
C GLU A 389 0.14 6.13 10.04
N ILE A 390 0.06 6.48 11.33
CA ILE A 390 1.15 6.25 12.29
C ILE A 390 1.49 4.76 12.39
N ARG A 391 0.48 3.88 12.45
CA ARG A 391 0.72 2.43 12.50
C ARG A 391 1.40 1.90 11.24
N LYS A 392 1.09 2.47 10.07
CA LYS A 392 1.78 2.14 8.81
C LYS A 392 3.21 2.67 8.81
N ALA A 393 3.41 3.92 9.22
CA ALA A 393 4.73 4.53 9.32
C ALA A 393 5.63 3.77 10.31
N ALA A 394 5.07 3.30 11.43
CA ALA A 394 5.78 2.46 12.39
C ALA A 394 6.24 1.10 11.83
N ARG A 395 5.61 0.65 10.74
CA ARG A 395 5.98 -0.53 9.94
C ARG A 395 6.81 -0.14 8.70
N GLY A 396 7.42 1.04 8.70
CA GLY A 396 8.32 1.50 7.63
C GLY A 396 7.62 2.01 6.37
N ASP A 397 6.30 2.27 6.40
CA ASP A 397 5.62 2.93 5.28
C ASP A 397 6.08 4.39 5.16
N LYS A 398 6.99 4.63 4.22
CA LYS A 398 7.58 5.92 3.91
C LYS A 398 6.58 6.93 3.33
N ASP A 399 5.52 6.47 2.68
CA ASP A 399 4.51 7.34 2.09
C ASP A 399 3.48 7.75 3.17
N ALA A 400 3.17 6.85 4.12
CA ALA A 400 2.42 7.20 5.32
C ALA A 400 3.15 8.28 6.14
N ALA A 401 4.46 8.14 6.33
CA ALA A 401 5.28 9.16 6.99
C ALA A 401 5.18 10.54 6.31
N ALA A 402 5.29 10.59 4.98
CA ALA A 402 5.14 11.84 4.22
C ALA A 402 3.71 12.42 4.31
N ARG A 403 2.68 11.57 4.29
CA ARG A 403 1.29 12.01 4.51
C ARG A 403 1.09 12.61 5.90
N ILE A 404 1.64 11.99 6.96
CA ILE A 404 1.58 12.54 8.32
C ILE A 404 2.25 13.91 8.37
N ALA A 405 3.42 14.08 7.75
CA ALA A 405 4.10 15.38 7.68
C ALA A 405 3.17 16.45 7.09
N ARG A 406 2.56 16.18 5.93
CA ARG A 406 1.66 17.13 5.24
C ARG A 406 0.40 17.43 6.06
N ILE A 407 -0.13 16.48 6.82
CA ILE A 407 -1.24 16.70 7.77
C ILE A 407 -0.85 17.77 8.81
N TYR A 408 0.32 17.65 9.44
CA TYR A 408 0.81 18.64 10.40
C TYR A 408 1.15 19.99 9.77
N LEU A 409 1.63 20.01 8.52
CA LEU A 409 1.90 21.27 7.81
C LEU A 409 0.61 22.07 7.56
N ARG A 410 -0.49 21.38 7.25
CA ARG A 410 -1.79 21.97 6.90
C ARG A 410 -2.73 22.15 8.09
N GLY A 411 -2.51 21.44 9.19
CA GLY A 411 -3.42 21.41 10.34
C GLY A 411 -4.71 20.61 10.07
N GLU A 412 -4.63 19.54 9.27
CA GLU A 412 -5.81 18.72 8.90
C GLU A 412 -6.20 17.79 10.08
N GLY A 413 -7.05 18.28 10.99
CA GLY A 413 -7.50 17.52 12.16
C GLY A 413 -6.46 17.41 13.28
N VAL A 414 -5.41 18.22 13.22
CA VAL A 414 -4.37 18.43 14.25
C VAL A 414 -3.93 19.89 14.25
N ASP A 415 -3.33 20.35 15.35
CA ASP A 415 -2.67 21.66 15.38
C ASP A 415 -1.53 21.70 14.35
N ARG A 416 -1.40 22.83 13.63
CA ARG A 416 -0.28 23.03 12.71
C ARG A 416 1.03 23.00 13.49
N ASP A 417 1.97 22.17 13.04
CA ASP A 417 3.25 21.98 13.70
C ASP A 417 4.38 21.75 12.67
N THR A 418 5.22 22.76 12.50
CA THR A 418 6.35 22.74 11.55
C THR A 418 7.48 21.81 11.99
N ASN A 419 7.66 21.60 13.30
CA ASN A 419 8.65 20.66 13.82
C ASN A 419 8.22 19.22 13.54
N ARG A 420 6.91 18.93 13.68
CA ARG A 420 6.34 17.64 13.29
C ARG A 420 6.44 17.43 11.79
N TYR A 421 6.13 18.44 10.98
CA TYR A 421 6.33 18.38 9.53
C TYR A 421 7.78 18.01 9.19
N GLU A 422 8.76 18.76 9.71
CA GLU A 422 10.18 18.54 9.43
C GLU A 422 10.63 17.13 9.84
N GLY A 423 10.34 16.72 11.08
CA GLY A 423 10.75 15.42 11.60
C GLY A 423 10.14 14.23 10.83
N TRP A 424 8.84 14.30 10.49
CA TRP A 424 8.19 13.25 9.72
C TRP A 424 8.69 13.17 8.28
N MET A 425 9.02 14.32 7.66
CA MET A 425 9.56 14.33 6.31
C MET A 425 11.02 13.85 6.27
N GLN A 426 11.82 14.17 7.29
CA GLN A 426 13.19 13.63 7.46
C GLN A 426 13.13 12.11 7.61
N TYR A 427 12.18 11.62 8.41
CA TYR A 427 11.93 10.20 8.60
C TYR A 427 11.47 9.50 7.30
N ALA A 428 10.56 10.10 6.53
CA ALA A 428 10.15 9.58 5.22
C ALA A 428 11.34 9.50 4.24
N ALA A 429 12.18 10.55 4.18
CA ALA A 429 13.40 10.55 3.37
C ALA A 429 14.42 9.50 3.85
N ALA A 430 14.49 9.25 5.15
CA ALA A 430 15.29 8.17 5.75
C ALA A 430 14.83 6.77 5.37
N LEU A 431 13.53 6.56 5.18
CA LEU A 431 12.95 5.33 4.64
C LEU A 431 13.04 5.23 3.10
N GLY A 432 13.67 6.21 2.44
CA GLY A 432 13.92 6.20 0.99
C GLY A 432 12.87 6.91 0.14
N ASN A 433 12.05 7.79 0.73
CA ASN A 433 11.11 8.62 -0.02
C ASN A 433 11.82 9.83 -0.66
N GLY A 434 12.07 9.76 -1.97
CA GLY A 434 12.76 10.82 -2.72
C GLY A 434 11.90 12.07 -2.91
N ILE A 435 10.57 11.92 -3.00
CA ILE A 435 9.60 13.03 -3.06
C ILE A 435 9.68 13.82 -1.75
N ALA A 436 9.63 13.13 -0.60
CA ALA A 436 9.78 13.74 0.72
C ALA A 436 11.10 14.49 0.87
N SER A 437 12.19 13.92 0.35
CA SER A 437 13.50 14.58 0.34
C SER A 437 13.46 15.88 -0.47
N TYR A 438 12.85 15.89 -1.65
CA TYR A 438 12.73 17.11 -2.45
C TYR A 438 11.79 18.14 -1.81
N GLU A 439 10.67 17.73 -1.23
CA GLU A 439 9.77 18.62 -0.48
C GLU A 439 10.47 19.30 0.70
N LEU A 440 11.36 18.57 1.41
CA LEU A 440 12.23 19.17 2.42
C LEU A 440 13.20 20.18 1.81
N ALA A 441 13.80 19.88 0.66
CA ALA A 441 14.71 20.79 0.01
C ALA A 441 14.03 22.14 -0.33
N VAL A 442 12.82 22.08 -0.88
CA VAL A 442 12.00 23.28 -1.15
C VAL A 442 11.63 24.00 0.15
N TYR A 443 11.25 23.25 1.19
CA TYR A 443 10.94 23.83 2.49
C TYR A 443 12.11 24.61 3.09
N TYR A 444 13.32 24.04 3.09
CA TYR A 444 14.51 24.73 3.60
C TYR A 444 14.92 25.92 2.74
N ARG A 445 14.70 25.87 1.43
CA ARG A 445 14.90 27.02 0.54
C ARG A 445 14.01 28.19 0.95
N ASN A 446 12.74 27.92 1.24
CA ASN A 446 11.78 28.94 1.69
C ASN A 446 12.08 29.49 3.10
N LEU A 447 12.95 28.81 3.87
CA LEU A 447 13.44 29.26 5.17
C LEU A 447 14.83 29.94 5.09
N ASP A 448 15.33 30.22 3.88
CA ASP A 448 16.67 30.74 3.64
C ASP A 448 17.79 29.87 4.24
N GLN A 449 17.61 28.55 4.20
CA GLN A 449 18.58 27.54 4.66
C GLN A 449 19.20 26.77 3.47
N PRO A 450 20.08 27.40 2.68
CA PRO A 450 20.56 26.84 1.41
C PRO A 450 21.38 25.56 1.57
N VAL A 451 22.13 25.40 2.67
CA VAL A 451 22.92 24.18 2.94
C VAL A 451 22.01 22.97 3.13
N MET A 452 20.95 23.12 3.93
CA MET A 452 19.96 22.06 4.16
C MET A 452 19.18 21.77 2.88
N ALA A 453 18.80 22.81 2.13
CA ALA A 453 18.13 22.65 0.85
C ALA A 453 18.98 21.80 -0.13
N ALA A 454 20.25 22.13 -0.31
CA ALA A 454 21.17 21.41 -1.19
C ALA A 454 21.41 19.96 -0.74
N GLN A 455 21.49 19.71 0.58
CA GLN A 455 21.62 18.37 1.14
C GLN A 455 20.43 17.48 0.76
N PHE A 456 19.20 17.97 0.97
CA PHE A 456 17.98 17.20 0.70
C PHE A 456 17.67 17.09 -0.80
N GLU A 457 18.10 18.04 -1.61
CA GLU A 457 18.03 17.96 -3.07
C GLU A 457 19.00 16.90 -3.62
N THR A 458 20.21 16.82 -3.06
CA THR A 458 21.19 15.77 -3.41
C THR A 458 20.67 14.40 -3.02
N ARG A 459 20.13 14.26 -1.81
CA ARG A 459 19.50 13.01 -1.36
C ARG A 459 18.32 12.59 -2.22
N ALA A 460 17.50 13.54 -2.69
CA ALA A 460 16.39 13.21 -3.60
C ALA A 460 16.93 12.54 -4.89
N ARG A 461 18.02 13.06 -5.45
CA ARG A 461 18.72 12.47 -6.60
C ARG A 461 19.35 11.11 -6.29
N GLU A 462 19.96 10.92 -5.12
CA GLU A 462 20.48 9.62 -4.67
C GLU A 462 19.38 8.57 -4.51
N LEU A 463 18.18 9.00 -4.11
CA LEU A 463 16.96 8.18 -4.07
C LEU A 463 16.29 8.05 -5.46
N ALA A 464 16.98 8.52 -6.50
CA ALA A 464 16.55 8.55 -7.89
C ALA A 464 15.15 9.16 -8.09
N TYR A 465 14.91 10.26 -7.38
CA TYR A 465 13.81 11.17 -7.67
C TYR A 465 14.32 12.37 -8.48
N THR A 466 13.70 12.58 -9.64
CA THR A 466 13.92 13.75 -10.48
C THR A 466 12.67 14.63 -10.39
N PRO A 467 12.73 15.85 -9.87
CA PRO A 467 11.56 16.71 -9.81
C PRO A 467 11.09 17.04 -11.25
N PRO A 468 9.78 17.02 -11.54
CA PRO A 468 9.26 17.46 -12.83
C PRO A 468 9.60 18.94 -13.09
N PRO A 469 9.79 19.35 -14.37
CA PRO A 469 10.19 20.71 -14.74
C PRO A 469 9.28 21.81 -14.17
N THR A 470 7.99 21.53 -14.00
CA THR A 470 7.01 22.48 -13.44
C THR A 470 7.22 22.76 -11.95
N LEU A 471 7.86 21.86 -11.20
CA LEU A 471 8.25 22.10 -9.81
C LEU A 471 9.58 22.86 -9.72
N ASP A 472 10.32 22.96 -10.82
CA ASP A 472 11.62 23.63 -10.89
C ASP A 472 11.51 25.17 -10.95
N HIS A 473 10.29 25.71 -11.06
CA HIS A 473 10.05 27.17 -11.04
C HIS A 473 10.42 27.85 -9.70
N ASN A 474 10.68 27.08 -8.65
CA ASN A 474 11.25 27.59 -7.39
C ASN A 474 12.80 27.68 -7.40
N ARG A 475 13.47 27.53 -8.55
CA ARG A 475 14.93 27.71 -8.72
C ARG A 475 15.35 29.13 -9.12
N LYS A 476 14.45 30.10 -9.16
CA LYS A 476 14.78 31.49 -9.50
C LYS A 476 14.75 32.41 -8.30
#